data_AF-A0A4Q6G3U2-F1
#
_entry.id   AF-A0A4Q6G3U2-F1
#
_cell.length_a   1.000
_cell.length_b   1.000
_cell.length_c   1.000
_cell.angle_alpha   90.00
_cell.angle_beta   90.00
_cell.angle_gamma   90.00
#
_symmetry.space_group_name_H-M   'P 1'
#
loop_
_entity.id
_entity.type
_entity.pdbx_description
1 polymer ?
#
loop_
_entity_poly.entity_id
_entity_poly.type
_entity_poly.pdbx_seq_one_letter_code
_entity_poly.pdbx_strand_id
1 'polypeptide(L)'
;LAFARIENHYFVNGGFFEVEDQLLRDAHRIADIPGVIVHGRYDVVCPMANAWDLHKAWPKAELVVTPASGHSAFEAENTDALLAATEKFAAA
;
A
#
# COMPACT_ATOMS: atom_id res chain seq x y z
N LEU A 1 -2.92 13.36 19.72
CA LEU A 1 -1.64 13.10 20.43
C LEU A 1 -1.29 11.61 20.52
N ALA A 2 -2.21 10.71 20.92
CA ALA A 2 -1.88 9.28 21.05
C ALA A 2 -1.40 8.65 19.73
N PHE A 3 -2.13 8.86 18.63
CA PHE A 3 -1.78 8.36 17.29
C PHE A 3 -0.35 8.75 16.87
N ALA A 4 -0.06 10.05 16.79
CA ALA A 4 1.27 10.55 16.42
C ALA A 4 2.40 10.06 17.33
N ARG A 5 2.14 9.83 18.63
CA ARG A 5 3.15 9.27 19.55
C ARG A 5 3.44 7.80 19.25
N ILE A 6 2.40 7.03 18.91
CA ILE A 6 2.56 5.63 18.53
C ILE A 6 3.32 5.54 17.21
N GLU A 7 2.92 6.28 16.19
CA GLU A 7 3.63 6.30 14.89
C GLU A 7 5.10 6.67 15.07
N ASN A 8 5.38 7.77 15.78
CA ASN A 8 6.75 8.18 16.02
C ASN A 8 7.54 7.12 16.80
N HIS A 9 6.91 6.38 17.72
CA HIS A 9 7.57 5.29 18.42
C HIS A 9 8.01 4.17 17.47
N TYR A 10 7.19 3.80 16.48
CA TYR A 10 7.61 2.83 15.46
C TYR A 10 8.68 3.40 14.53
N PHE A 11 8.54 4.66 14.08
CA PHE A 11 9.52 5.29 13.18
C PHE A 11 10.92 5.40 13.79
N VAL A 12 11.04 5.84 15.05
CA VAL A 12 12.35 5.97 15.72
C VAL A 12 13.02 4.62 16.01
N ASN A 13 12.27 3.51 15.93
CA ASN A 13 12.78 2.15 16.11
C ASN A 13 12.85 1.36 14.79
N GLY A 14 12.80 2.03 13.63
CA GLY A 14 12.87 1.36 12.32
C GLY A 14 11.75 0.34 12.09
N GLY A 15 10.58 0.58 12.67
CA GLY A 15 9.44 -0.35 12.61
C GLY A 15 9.67 -1.68 13.34
N PHE A 16 10.77 -1.82 14.09
CA PHE A 16 11.25 -3.08 14.67
C PHE A 16 11.54 -4.17 13.63
N PHE A 17 11.89 -3.77 12.40
CA PHE A 17 12.35 -4.68 11.36
C PHE A 17 13.82 -5.06 11.56
N GLU A 18 14.21 -6.23 11.06
CA GLU A 18 15.59 -6.71 11.03
C GLU A 18 16.45 -5.90 10.04
N VAL A 19 15.83 -5.49 8.93
CA VAL A 19 16.44 -4.72 7.83
C VAL A 19 15.41 -3.76 7.21
N GLU A 20 15.87 -2.67 6.61
CA GLU A 20 15.00 -1.60 6.06
C GLU A 20 14.02 -2.09 4.99
N ASP A 21 14.44 -3.02 4.12
CA ASP A 21 13.66 -3.51 2.98
C ASP A 21 12.92 -4.82 3.27
N GLN A 22 12.80 -5.21 4.55
CA GLN A 22 12.31 -6.53 4.95
C GLN A 22 10.97 -6.91 4.31
N LEU A 23 10.02 -5.96 4.20
CA LEU A 23 8.71 -6.22 3.60
C LEU A 23 8.80 -6.52 2.09
N LEU A 24 9.68 -5.85 1.36
CA LEU A 24 9.90 -6.11 -0.07
C LEU A 24 10.69 -7.41 -0.27
N ARG A 25 11.74 -7.63 0.53
CA ARG A 25 12.52 -8.88 0.56
C ARG A 25 11.62 -10.10 0.75
N ASP A 26 10.68 -9.98 1.69
CA ASP A 26 9.81 -11.08 2.11
C ASP A 26 8.47 -11.14 1.34
N ALA A 27 8.25 -10.27 0.35
CA ALA A 27 7.02 -10.24 -0.47
C ALA A 27 6.75 -11.56 -1.22
N HIS A 28 7.79 -12.36 -1.48
CA HIS A 28 7.65 -13.71 -2.04
C HIS A 28 6.72 -14.61 -1.21
N ARG A 29 6.56 -14.35 0.09
CA ARG A 29 5.68 -15.13 0.99
C ARG A 29 4.20 -14.93 0.69
N ILE A 30 3.82 -13.85 0.00
CA ILE A 30 2.44 -13.57 -0.40
C ILE A 30 2.24 -13.74 -1.92
N ALA A 31 3.22 -14.32 -2.63
CA ALA A 31 3.20 -14.43 -4.09
C ALA A 31 1.92 -15.09 -4.63
N ASP A 32 1.36 -16.05 -3.90
CA ASP A 32 0.15 -16.77 -4.29
C ASP A 32 -1.16 -16.12 -3.81
N ILE A 33 -1.10 -15.11 -2.96
CA ILE A 33 -2.28 -14.39 -2.48
C ILE A 33 -2.71 -13.39 -3.57
N PRO A 34 -3.98 -13.42 -4.03
CA PRO A 34 -4.48 -12.39 -4.93
C PRO A 34 -4.62 -11.05 -4.19
N GLY A 35 -4.36 -9.93 -4.87
CA GLY A 35 -4.45 -8.62 -4.25
C GLY A 35 -4.55 -7.47 -5.26
N VAL A 36 -4.94 -6.31 -4.75
CA VAL A 36 -4.98 -5.04 -5.49
C VAL A 36 -4.27 -3.98 -4.65
N ILE A 37 -3.37 -3.21 -5.27
CA ILE A 37 -2.65 -2.08 -4.68
C ILE A 37 -3.28 -0.81 -5.28
N VAL A 38 -3.98 -0.02 -4.46
CA VAL A 38 -4.54 1.28 -4.85
C VAL A 38 -3.64 2.38 -4.30
N HIS A 39 -3.11 3.25 -5.17
CA HIS A 39 -2.17 4.30 -4.74
C HIS A 39 -2.37 5.63 -5.46
N GLY A 40 -2.50 6.71 -4.69
CA GLY A 40 -2.59 8.08 -5.19
C GLY A 40 -1.32 8.54 -5.91
N ARG A 41 -1.46 9.05 -7.13
CA ARG A 41 -0.32 9.58 -7.90
C ARG A 41 0.42 10.69 -7.16
N TYR A 42 -0.30 11.49 -6.38
CA TYR A 42 0.23 12.64 -5.64
C TYR A 42 0.26 12.40 -4.12
N ASP A 43 0.33 11.14 -3.68
CA ASP A 43 0.56 10.82 -2.27
C ASP A 43 1.94 11.31 -1.82
N VAL A 44 1.95 12.33 -0.95
CA VAL A 44 3.15 12.94 -0.35
C VAL A 44 3.52 12.33 1.00
N VAL A 45 2.69 11.45 1.56
CA VAL A 45 2.92 10.75 2.83
C VAL A 45 3.66 9.45 2.55
N CYS A 46 3.15 8.67 1.59
CA CYS A 46 3.76 7.45 1.09
C CYS A 46 4.04 7.60 -0.41
N PRO A 47 5.28 7.89 -0.82
CA PRO A 47 5.61 8.11 -2.23
C PRO A 47 5.20 6.94 -3.12
N MET A 48 4.70 7.24 -4.34
CA MET A 48 4.25 6.23 -5.33
C MET A 48 5.31 5.15 -5.61
N ALA A 49 6.60 5.49 -5.52
CA ALA A 49 7.70 4.54 -5.66
C ALA A 49 7.52 3.28 -4.79
N ASN A 50 6.99 3.43 -3.56
CA ASN A 50 6.75 2.31 -2.66
C ASN A 50 5.74 1.30 -3.23
N ALA A 51 4.64 1.78 -3.82
CA ALA A 51 3.63 0.92 -4.45
C ALA A 51 4.17 0.25 -5.72
N TRP A 52 4.99 0.97 -6.49
CA TRP A 52 5.64 0.43 -7.67
C TRP A 52 6.64 -0.69 -7.31
N ASP A 53 7.48 -0.47 -6.29
CA ASP A 53 8.45 -1.46 -5.83
C ASP A 53 7.75 -2.70 -5.26
N LEU A 54 6.65 -2.53 -4.52
CA LEU A 54 5.83 -3.64 -4.06
C LEU A 54 5.22 -4.41 -5.24
N HIS A 55 4.66 -3.74 -6.24
CA HIS A 55 4.10 -4.42 -7.42
C HIS A 55 5.17 -5.21 -8.19
N LYS A 56 6.40 -4.69 -8.28
CA LYS A 56 7.54 -5.44 -8.86
C LYS A 56 7.90 -6.68 -8.04
N ALA A 57 7.83 -6.61 -6.71
CA ALA A 57 8.14 -7.72 -5.81
C ALA A 57 6.96 -8.72 -5.65
N TRP A 58 5.73 -8.28 -5.92
CA TRP A 58 4.50 -9.07 -5.88
C TRP A 58 3.72 -8.93 -7.20
N PRO A 59 4.18 -9.56 -8.30
CA PRO A 59 3.62 -9.35 -9.65
C PRO A 59 2.18 -9.83 -9.81
N LYS A 60 1.68 -10.68 -8.90
CA LYS A 60 0.30 -11.17 -8.91
C LYS A 60 -0.70 -10.09 -8.48
N ALA A 61 -0.26 -9.08 -7.73
CA ALA A 61 -1.11 -7.97 -7.39
C ALA A 61 -1.37 -7.06 -8.59
N GLU A 62 -2.62 -6.62 -8.73
CA GLU A 62 -2.98 -5.55 -9.66
C GLU A 62 -2.60 -4.20 -9.06
N LEU A 63 -1.92 -3.33 -9.83
CA LEU A 63 -1.60 -1.97 -9.40
C LEU A 63 -2.56 -0.97 -10.06
N VAL A 64 -3.32 -0.25 -9.24
CA VAL A 64 -4.22 0.82 -9.65
C VAL A 64 -3.66 2.16 -9.15
N VAL A 65 -3.19 2.99 -10.07
CA VAL A 65 -2.72 4.34 -9.77
C VAL A 65 -3.85 5.33 -10.03
N THR A 66 -4.28 6.04 -8.99
CA THR A 66 -5.34 7.05 -9.08
C THR A 66 -4.73 8.40 -9.46
N PRO A 67 -4.98 8.90 -10.69
CA PRO A 67 -4.19 9.94 -11.32
C PRO A 67 -4.27 11.31 -10.62
N ALA A 68 -5.36 11.62 -9.93
CA ALA A 68 -5.59 12.90 -9.28
C ALA A 68 -5.69 12.81 -7.75
N SER A 69 -5.45 11.64 -7.16
CA SER A 69 -5.54 11.44 -5.71
C SER A 69 -4.21 11.53 -4.95
N GLY A 70 -4.31 11.91 -3.68
CA GLY A 70 -3.26 11.84 -2.67
C GLY A 70 -3.36 10.61 -1.77
N HIS A 71 -3.03 10.78 -0.49
CA HIS A 71 -2.86 9.70 0.47
C HIS A 71 -4.15 9.07 0.98
N SER A 72 -5.20 9.87 1.15
CA SER A 72 -6.38 9.42 1.88
C SER A 72 -7.14 8.37 1.09
N ALA A 73 -7.49 7.26 1.74
CA ALA A 73 -8.38 6.24 1.17
C ALA A 73 -9.76 6.82 0.79
N PHE A 74 -10.16 7.95 1.40
CA PHE A 74 -11.44 8.62 1.16
C PHE A 74 -11.40 9.66 0.03
N GLU A 75 -10.31 9.77 -0.72
CA GLU A 75 -10.35 10.51 -1.99
C GLU A 75 -11.20 9.76 -3.01
N ALA A 76 -11.90 10.50 -3.88
CA ALA A 76 -12.94 9.93 -4.73
C ALA A 76 -12.44 8.76 -5.60
N GLU A 77 -11.30 8.92 -6.27
CA GLU A 77 -10.73 7.87 -7.12
C GLU A 77 -10.18 6.69 -6.30
N ASN A 78 -9.57 6.95 -5.13
CA ASN A 78 -9.13 5.90 -4.22
C ASN A 78 -10.32 5.08 -3.70
N THR A 79 -11.39 5.75 -3.31
CA THR A 79 -12.61 5.11 -2.81
C THR A 79 -13.25 4.25 -3.89
N ASP A 80 -13.38 4.77 -5.11
CA ASP A 80 -13.92 4.03 -6.26
C ASP A 80 -13.10 2.77 -6.55
N ALA A 81 -11.77 2.90 -6.63
CA ALA A 81 -10.87 1.77 -6.87
C ALA A 81 -10.93 0.72 -5.74
N LEU A 82 -11.01 1.15 -4.47
CA LEU A 82 -11.14 0.25 -3.34
C LEU A 82 -12.49 -0.49 -3.36
N LEU A 83 -13.60 0.20 -3.67
CA LEU A 83 -14.92 -0.42 -3.80
C LEU A 83 -14.91 -1.46 -4.93
N ALA A 84 -14.43 -1.10 -6.12
CA ALA A 84 -14.32 -2.02 -7.25
C ALA A 84 -13.49 -3.28 -6.91
N ALA A 85 -12.37 -3.11 -6.19
CA ALA A 85 -11.55 -4.22 -5.72
C ALA A 85 -12.31 -5.13 -4.74
N THR A 86 -13.04 -4.54 -3.78
CA THR A 86 -13.82 -5.33 -2.81
C THR A 86 -14.98 -6.08 -3.47
N GLU A 87 -15.70 -5.47 -4.42
CA GLU A 87 -16.77 -6.10 -5.18
C GLU A 87 -16.25 -7.27 -6.03
N LYS A 88 -15.10 -7.08 -6.69
CA LYS A 88 -14.41 -8.14 -7.45
C LYS A 88 -14.09 -9.36 -6.58
N PHE A 89 -13.58 -9.15 -5.36
CA PHE A 89 -13.27 -10.24 -4.45
C PHE A 89 -14.51 -10.88 -3.82
N ALA A 90 -15.60 -10.14 -3.62
CA ALA A 90 -16.85 -10.68 -3.12
C ALA A 90 -17.56 -11.59 -4.14
N ALA A 91 -17.31 -11.37 -5.44
CA ALA A 91 -17.89 -12.15 -6.53
C ALA A 91 -17.05 -13.39 -6.94
N ALA A 92 -15.87 -13.59 -6.35
CA ALA A 92 -14.94 -14.70 -6.64
C ALA A 92 -15.19 -15.93 -5.76
#